data_AF-L7E0U0-F1
#
_entry.id   AF-L7E0U0-F1
#
_cell.length_a   1.000
_cell.length_b   1.000
_cell.length_c   1.000
_cell.angle_alpha   90.00
_cell.angle_beta   90.00
_cell.angle_gamma   90.00
#
_symmetry.space_group_name_H-M   'P 1'
#
loop_
_entity.id
_entity.type
_entity.pdbx_description
1 polymer ?
#
loop_
_entity_poly.entity_id
_entity_poly.type
_entity_poly.pdbx_seq_one_letter_code
_entity_poly.pdbx_strand_id
1 'polypeptide(L)' 'MGNGFELIGELTEIEIIAVNLSIRELRRLKAQFGGRRWRKLKGVGLVQFPNGEIRKAELHWYESH' A
#
# COMPACT_ATOMS: atom_id res chain seq x y z
N MET A 1 -1.58 -15.14 -17.35
CA MET A 1 -2.16 -13.78 -17.31
C MET A 1 -1.99 -13.27 -15.88
N GLY A 2 -0.91 -12.54 -15.61
CA GLY A 2 -0.78 -11.88 -14.31
C GLY A 2 -1.70 -10.68 -14.31
N ASN A 3 -2.68 -10.59 -13.42
CA ASN A 3 -3.54 -9.40 -13.27
C ASN A 3 -2.94 -8.39 -12.27
N GLY A 4 -1.61 -8.35 -12.19
CA GLY A 4 -0.86 -7.54 -11.24
C GLY A 4 -0.18 -6.37 -11.93
N PHE A 5 0.40 -5.49 -11.12
CA PHE A 5 1.36 -4.49 -11.56
C PHE A 5 2.63 -4.68 -10.72
N GLU A 6 3.76 -4.25 -11.26
CA GLU A 6 5.03 -4.21 -10.53
C GLU A 6 5.39 -2.76 -10.24
N LEU A 7 5.76 -2.45 -8.99
CA LEU A 7 6.31 -1.15 -8.63
C LEU A 7 7.74 -1.07 -9.18
N ILE A 8 8.00 -0.08 -10.02
CA ILE A 8 9.32 0.17 -10.61
C ILE A 8 9.86 1.49 -10.09
N GLY A 9 11.01 1.42 -9.43
CA GLY A 9 11.66 2.57 -8.81
C GLY A 9 11.14 2.85 -7.40
N GLU A 10 11.31 4.10 -6.97
CA GLU A 10 11.00 4.53 -5.60
C GLU A 10 9.57 5.04 -5.45
N LEU A 11 9.01 4.85 -4.26
CA LEU A 11 7.78 5.50 -3.83
C LEU A 11 8.11 6.91 -3.35
N THR A 12 7.39 7.89 -3.90
CA THR A 12 7.48 9.31 -3.55
C THR A 12 6.20 9.75 -2.86
N GLU A 13 6.20 10.97 -2.28
CA GLU A 13 4.98 11.57 -1.70
C GLU A 13 4.30 10.65 -0.65
N ILE A 14 5.11 9.97 0.16
CA ILE A 14 4.62 9.01 1.16
C ILE A 14 3.94 9.76 2.30
N GLU A 15 2.66 9.45 2.54
CA GLU A 15 1.85 10.08 3.57
C GLU A 15 1.11 9.02 4.40
N ILE A 16 1.03 9.25 5.71
CA ILE A 16 0.19 8.44 6.60
C ILE A 16 -1.24 8.94 6.48
N ILE A 17 -2.14 8.09 5.98
CA ILE A 17 -3.56 8.44 5.79
C ILE A 17 -4.44 7.98 6.94
N ALA A 18 -4.03 6.96 7.68
CA ALA A 18 -4.73 6.54 8.90
C ALA A 18 -3.79 5.79 9.85
N VAL A 19 -4.06 5.89 11.15
CA VAL A 19 -3.30 5.19 12.20
C VAL A 19 -4.27 4.44 13.11
N ASN A 20 -3.94 3.20 13.45
CA ASN A 20 -4.67 2.37 14.41
C ASN A 20 -6.19 2.41 14.22
N LEU A 21 -6.92 2.96 15.19
CA LEU A 21 -8.38 2.95 15.27
C LEU A 21 -9.06 3.67 14.09
N SER A 22 -8.34 4.58 13.41
CA SER A 22 -8.81 5.23 12.20
C SER A 22 -8.78 4.32 10.96
N ILE A 23 -8.18 3.13 11.04
CA ILE A 23 -8.16 2.13 9.97
C ILE A 23 -9.41 1.26 10.09
N ARG A 24 -10.32 1.34 9.13
CA ARG A 24 -11.62 0.65 9.16
C ARG A 24 -11.47 -0.87 9.26
N GLU A 25 -10.50 -1.43 8.56
CA GLU A 25 -10.18 -2.86 8.54
C GLU A 25 -9.17 -3.30 9.60
N LEU A 26 -8.86 -2.45 10.62
CA LEU A 26 -7.86 -2.74 11.64
C LEU A 26 -8.06 -4.11 12.29
N ARG A 27 -9.30 -4.48 12.61
CA ARG A 27 -9.60 -5.79 13.25
C ARG A 27 -9.17 -6.95 12.36
N ARG A 28 -9.42 -6.86 11.05
CA ARG A 28 -9.02 -7.89 10.07
C ARG A 28 -7.50 -7.96 9.96
N LEU A 29 -6.83 -6.81 9.85
CA LEU A 29 -5.37 -6.74 9.77
C LEU A 29 -4.71 -7.35 11.01
N LYS A 30 -5.22 -7.03 12.21
CA LYS A 30 -4.73 -7.62 13.46
C LYS A 30 -4.99 -9.12 13.55
N ALA A 31 -6.15 -9.59 13.13
CA ALA A 31 -6.47 -11.02 13.15
C ALA A 31 -5.60 -11.83 12.19
N GLN A 32 -5.28 -11.26 11.02
CA GLN A 32 -4.53 -11.95 9.97
C GLN A 32 -3.01 -11.87 10.16
N PHE A 33 -2.50 -10.71 10.60
CA PHE A 33 -1.07 -10.41 10.63
C PHE A 33 -0.53 -10.03 12.01
N GLY A 34 -1.38 -9.91 13.03
CA GLY A 34 -0.97 -9.47 14.37
C GLY A 34 -0.60 -7.98 14.42
N GLY A 35 0.49 -7.64 15.09
CA GLY A 35 1.00 -6.26 15.18
C GLY A 35 0.25 -5.35 16.15
N ARG A 36 0.97 -4.39 16.72
CA ARG A 36 0.40 -3.47 17.73
C ARG A 36 -0.03 -2.17 17.10
N ARG A 37 0.90 -1.52 16.37
CA ARG A 37 0.68 -0.20 15.79
C ARG A 37 0.59 -0.28 14.28
N TRP A 38 -0.62 -0.15 13.76
CA TRP A 38 -0.88 -0.17 12.33
C TRP A 38 -0.94 1.24 11.76
N ARG A 39 -0.44 1.38 10.54
CA ARG A 39 -0.56 2.60 9.74
C ARG A 39 -1.01 2.20 8.34
N LYS A 40 -1.92 2.98 7.79
CA LYS A 40 -2.25 2.98 6.38
C LYS A 40 -1.49 4.13 5.74
N LEU A 41 -0.73 3.83 4.70
CA LEU A 41 0.04 4.81 3.96
C LEU A 41 -0.48 4.90 2.54
N LYS A 42 -0.31 6.07 1.94
CA LYS A 42 -0.33 6.24 0.50
C LYS A 42 1.01 6.77 0.04
N GLY A 43 1.29 6.62 -1.24
CA GLY A 43 2.43 7.22 -1.91
C GLY A 43 2.25 7.10 -3.41
N VAL A 44 3.13 7.71 -4.18
CA VAL A 44 3.04 7.74 -5.62
C VAL A 44 4.28 7.11 -6.23
N GLY A 45 4.08 6.14 -7.13
CA GLY A 45 5.15 5.39 -7.79
C GLY A 45 4.84 5.11 -9.24
N LEU A 46 5.86 4.67 -9.98
CA LEU A 46 5.69 4.14 -11.34
C LEU A 46 5.36 2.66 -11.24
N VAL A 47 4.31 2.24 -11.91
CA VAL A 47 3.92 0.83 -11.98
C VAL A 47 3.97 0.35 -13.41
N GLN A 48 4.52 -0.85 -13.61
CA GLN A 48 4.49 -1.54 -14.89
C GLN A 48 3.38 -2.57 -14.89
N PHE A 49 2.53 -2.52 -15.91
CA PHE A 49 1.50 -3.50 -16.17
C PHE A 49 2.03 -4.68 -17.00
N PRO A 50 1.33 -5.82 -17.02
CA PRO A 50 1.78 -7.03 -17.72
C PRO A 50 1.89 -6.86 -19.24
N ASN A 51 1.22 -5.85 -19.79
CA ASN A 51 1.32 -5.44 -21.20
C ASN A 51 2.55 -4.56 -21.48
N GLY A 52 3.40 -4.31 -20.48
CA GLY A 52 4.60 -3.48 -20.57
C GLY A 52 4.35 -1.98 -20.36
N GLU A 53 3.09 -1.53 -20.25
CA GLU A 53 2.78 -0.13 -20.02
C GLU A 53 3.24 0.34 -18.64
N ILE A 54 3.88 1.51 -18.59
CA ILE A 54 4.31 2.15 -17.35
C ILE A 54 3.42 3.35 -17.08
N ARG A 55 2.86 3.44 -15.87
CA ARG A 55 2.02 4.56 -15.45
C ARG A 55 2.38 5.04 -14.04
N LYS A 56 2.20 6.33 -13.78
CA LYS A 56 2.25 6.90 -12.42
C LYS A 56 0.94 6.57 -11.72
N ALA A 57 1.02 5.95 -10.54
CA ALA A 57 -0.14 5.52 -9.75
C ALA A 57 0.02 5.87 -8.27
N GLU A 58 -1.09 6.22 -7.63
CA GLU A 58 -1.17 6.30 -6.16
C GLU A 58 -1.34 4.88 -5.60
N LEU A 59 -0.41 4.48 -4.73
CA LEU A 59 -0.38 3.17 -4.09
C LEU A 59 -0.79 3.31 -2.63
N HIS A 60 -1.61 2.40 -2.14
CA HIS A 60 -2.08 2.35 -0.76
C HIS A 60 -1.66 1.03 -0.13
N TRP A 61 -1.02 1.09 1.04
CA TRP A 61 -0.59 -0.11 1.76
C TRP A 61 -0.73 0.04 3.27
N TYR A 62 -0.53 -1.07 3.98
CA TYR A 62 -0.57 -1.14 5.43
C TYR A 62 0.79 -1.59 5.96
N GLU A 63 1.28 -0.93 7.01
CA GLU A 63 2.45 -1.37 7.75
C GLU A 63 2.09 -1.53 9.24
N SER A 64 2.81 -2.42 9.93
CA SER A 64 2.67 -2.61 11.37
C SER A 64 4.02 -2.66 12.06
N HIS A 65 4.14 -2.01 13.21
CA HIS A 65 5.23 -2.17 14.18
C HIS A 65 4.80 -3.02 15.38
#